data_AF-A0A5Y0BID6-F1
#
_entry.id   AF-A0A5Y0BID6-F1
#
_cell.length_a   1.000
_cell.length_b   1.000
_cell.length_c   1.000
_cell.angle_alpha   90.00
_cell.angle_beta   90.00
_cell.angle_gamma   90.00
#
_symmetry.space_group_name_H-M   'P 1'
#
loop_
_entity.id
_entity.type
_entity.pdbx_description
1 polymer ?
#
loop_
_entity_poly.entity_id
_entity_poly.type
_entity_poly.pdbx_seq_one_letter_code
_entity_poly.pdbx_strand_id
1 'polypeptide(L)'
;MKLTPIIAALRSRCPRFENRVGGAAQFKAIPEAGKLRLPAAYVVPAEDVTGEQKSQTDYWQDLTEGFSVIVVLSNERDEKGQWASYDAVHDVRQEIWKALLGWEPDPQAHEIQYAGGMLLDLNR
;
A
#
# COMPACT_ATOMS: atom_id res chain seq x y z
N MET A 1 -7.35 -0.04 12.44
CA MET A 1 -7.59 0.83 11.26
C MET A 1 -8.43 0.09 10.23
N LYS A 2 -9.41 0.76 9.62
CA LYS A 2 -10.19 0.21 8.50
C LYS A 2 -9.42 0.41 7.19
N LEU A 3 -9.15 -0.67 6.45
CA LEU A 3 -8.44 -0.58 5.15
C LEU A 3 -9.36 -0.19 3.98
N THR A 4 -10.69 -0.33 4.14
CA THR A 4 -11.69 0.04 3.12
C THR A 4 -11.54 1.47 2.60
N PRO A 5 -11.43 2.53 3.45
CA PRO A 5 -11.22 3.89 2.97
C PRO A 5 -9.90 4.05 2.19
N ILE A 6 -8.84 3.36 2.60
CA ILE A 6 -7.53 3.40 1.91
C ILE A 6 -7.64 2.80 0.51
N ILE A 7 -8.29 1.64 0.39
CA ILE A 7 -8.53 0.99 -0.90
C ILE A 7 -9.39 1.89 -1.80
N ALA A 8 -10.45 2.49 -1.26
CA ALA A 8 -11.31 3.40 -2.01
C ALA A 8 -10.56 4.68 -2.47
N ALA A 9 -9.71 5.24 -1.60
CA ALA A 9 -8.88 6.39 -1.92
C ALA A 9 -7.89 6.07 -3.04
N LEU A 10 -7.20 4.93 -2.98
CA LEU A 10 -6.29 4.50 -4.04
C LEU A 10 -7.02 4.29 -5.38
N ARG A 11 -8.23 3.71 -5.36
CA ARG A 11 -9.03 3.55 -6.59
C ARG A 11 -9.42 4.89 -7.23
N SER A 12 -9.77 5.88 -6.41
CA SER A 12 -10.20 7.19 -6.86
C SER A 12 -9.04 8.11 -7.27
N ARG A 13 -7.95 8.09 -6.50
CA ARG A 13 -6.82 9.02 -6.63
C ARG A 13 -5.70 8.49 -7.53
N CYS A 14 -5.65 7.18 -7.80
CA CYS A 14 -4.63 6.57 -8.66
C CYS A 14 -5.27 5.91 -9.91
N PRO A 15 -5.53 6.68 -10.98
CA PRO A 15 -6.15 6.15 -12.20
C PRO A 15 -5.31 5.08 -12.89
N ARG A 16 -3.99 5.06 -12.66
CA ARG A 16 -3.04 4.09 -13.22
C ARG A 16 -3.39 2.63 -12.91
N PHE A 17 -4.01 2.37 -11.77
CA PHE A 17 -4.44 1.02 -11.41
C PHE A 17 -5.78 0.63 -12.03
N GLU A 18 -6.50 1.53 -12.71
CA GLU A 18 -7.80 1.26 -13.32
C GLU A 18 -8.79 0.53 -12.38
N ASN A 19 -8.88 0.98 -11.12
CA ASN A 19 -9.66 0.35 -10.04
C ASN A 19 -9.20 -1.05 -9.58
N ARG A 20 -8.06 -1.54 -10.07
CA ARG A 20 -7.44 -2.82 -9.68
C ARG A 20 -6.65 -2.67 -8.37
N VAL A 21 -7.33 -2.17 -7.35
CA VAL A 21 -6.81 -2.08 -5.98
C VAL A 21 -7.55 -3.09 -5.11
N GLY A 22 -6.82 -4.01 -4.51
CA GLY A 22 -7.37 -5.06 -3.67
C GLY A 22 -6.91 -5.02 -2.21
N GLY A 23 -7.49 -5.88 -1.39
CA GLY A 23 -7.05 -6.13 -0.01
C GLY A 23 -6.17 -7.37 0.12
N ALA A 24 -5.71 -7.67 1.34
CA ALA A 24 -4.86 -8.82 1.65
C ALA A 24 -5.41 -10.19 1.19
N ALA A 25 -6.73 -10.39 1.26
CA ALA A 25 -7.37 -11.61 0.78
C ALA A 25 -7.17 -11.80 -0.73
N GLN A 26 -7.24 -10.70 -1.50
CA GLN A 26 -7.06 -10.72 -2.95
C GLN A 26 -5.59 -10.89 -3.33
N PHE A 27 -4.65 -10.41 -2.51
CA PHE A 27 -3.22 -10.65 -2.70
C PHE A 27 -2.86 -12.14 -2.59
N LYS A 28 -3.40 -12.85 -1.59
CA LYS A 28 -3.17 -14.31 -1.43
C LYS A 28 -3.75 -15.14 -2.57
N ALA A 29 -4.79 -14.65 -3.25
CA ALA A 29 -5.44 -15.33 -4.36
C ALA A 29 -4.80 -15.05 -5.73
N ILE A 30 -3.80 -14.16 -5.82
CA ILE A 30 -3.10 -13.85 -7.09
C ILE A 30 -2.51 -15.09 -7.78
N PRO A 31 -1.86 -16.05 -7.09
CA PRO A 31 -1.25 -17.20 -7.74
C PRO A 31 -2.29 -18.11 -8.42
N GLU A 32 -3.49 -18.20 -7.84
CA GLU A 32 -4.61 -18.99 -8.40
C GLU A 32 -5.39 -18.22 -9.47
N ALA A 33 -5.42 -16.90 -9.40
CA ALA A 33 -6.24 -16.06 -10.28
C ALA A 33 -5.66 -15.83 -11.68
N GLY A 34 -4.47 -16.37 -11.99
CA GLY A 34 -3.95 -16.72 -13.32
C GLY A 34 -3.82 -15.64 -14.42
N LYS A 35 -4.51 -14.49 -14.34
CA LYS A 35 -4.60 -13.47 -15.40
C LYS A 35 -5.05 -12.11 -14.85
N LEU A 36 -4.50 -11.63 -13.73
CA LEU A 36 -4.79 -10.25 -13.34
C LEU A 36 -4.12 -9.28 -14.32
N ARG A 37 -4.91 -8.38 -14.90
CA ARG A 37 -4.39 -7.29 -15.72
C ARG A 37 -3.52 -6.39 -14.86
N LEU A 38 -2.27 -6.24 -15.26
CA LEU A 38 -1.30 -5.36 -14.61
C LEU A 38 -1.36 -3.96 -15.24
N PRO A 39 -1.05 -2.88 -14.49
CA PRO A 39 -0.64 -2.85 -13.09
C PRO A 39 -1.80 -3.05 -12.10
N ALA A 40 -1.48 -3.54 -10.89
CA ALA A 40 -2.43 -3.71 -9.78
C ALA A 40 -1.79 -3.35 -8.44
N ALA A 41 -2.60 -2.95 -7.46
CA ALA A 41 -2.15 -2.63 -6.10
C ALA A 41 -2.94 -3.41 -5.06
N TYR A 42 -2.31 -3.74 -3.93
CA TYR A 42 -2.92 -4.51 -2.85
C TYR A 42 -2.56 -3.89 -1.50
N VAL A 43 -3.57 -3.63 -0.69
CA VAL A 43 -3.40 -3.08 0.66
C VAL A 43 -3.47 -4.22 1.67
N VAL A 44 -2.41 -4.39 2.45
CA VAL A 44 -2.30 -5.39 3.50
C VAL A 44 -2.10 -4.73 4.86
N PRO A 45 -2.75 -5.20 5.93
CA PRO A 45 -2.45 -4.70 7.27
C PRO A 45 -1.02 -5.07 7.65
N ALA A 46 -0.33 -4.15 8.33
CA ALA A 46 0.94 -4.44 8.99
C ALA A 46 0.70 -4.78 10.46
N GLU A 47 1.77 -5.13 11.17
CA GLU A 47 1.71 -5.35 12.61
C GLU A 47 1.43 -4.04 13.35
N ASP A 48 0.66 -4.14 14.42
CA ASP A 48 0.38 -3.01 15.31
C ASP A 48 1.53 -2.86 16.30
N VAL A 49 2.06 -1.64 16.40
CA VAL A 49 3.13 -1.30 17.34
C VAL A 49 2.53 -0.53 18.50
N THR A 50 2.67 -1.07 19.70
CA THR A 50 2.15 -0.45 20.91
C THR A 50 3.26 0.23 21.71
N GLY A 51 3.02 1.45 22.18
CA GLY A 51 3.89 2.17 23.11
C GLY A 51 3.79 1.64 24.55
N GLU A 52 4.35 2.35 25.53
CA GLU A 52 4.17 1.98 26.94
C GLU A 52 2.80 2.45 27.46
N GLN A 53 2.27 1.75 28.48
CA GLN A 53 1.09 2.18 29.20
C GLN A 53 1.41 3.46 30.00
N LYS A 54 0.75 4.56 29.66
CA LYS A 54 1.04 5.91 30.17
C LYS A 54 0.31 6.23 31.48
N SER A 55 -0.83 5.61 31.73
CA SER A 55 -1.64 5.85 32.92
C SER A 55 -1.44 4.75 33.97
N GLN A 56 -1.47 5.12 35.25
CA GLN A 56 -1.40 4.19 36.39
C GLN A 56 -2.78 3.80 36.94
N THR A 57 -3.84 4.54 36.57
CA THR A 57 -5.20 4.35 37.08
C THR A 57 -6.19 3.86 36.02
N ASP A 58 -5.90 4.16 34.75
CA ASP A 58 -6.76 3.87 33.59
C ASP A 58 -5.92 3.28 32.45
N TYR A 59 -6.55 2.76 31.40
CA TYR A 59 -5.83 2.26 30.24
C TYR A 59 -5.58 3.39 29.22
N TRP A 60 -4.30 3.65 28.92
CA TRP A 60 -3.90 4.65 27.93
C TRP A 60 -2.53 4.28 27.39
N GLN A 61 -2.49 3.99 26.10
CA GLN A 61 -1.29 3.57 25.39
C GLN A 61 -1.30 4.18 24.00
N ASP A 62 -0.13 4.50 23.47
CA ASP A 62 -0.02 4.87 22.05
C ASP A 62 -0.11 3.61 21.20
N LEU A 63 -0.95 3.64 20.16
CA LEU A 63 -1.10 2.57 19.20
C LEU A 63 -0.75 3.09 17.81
N THR A 64 0.29 2.53 17.21
CA THR A 64 0.68 2.81 15.84
C THR A 64 0.23 1.65 14.96
N GLU A 65 -0.84 1.89 14.20
CA GLU A 65 -1.37 0.92 13.24
C GLU A 65 -0.71 1.14 11.87
N GLY A 66 -0.24 0.06 11.24
CA GLY A 66 0.43 0.12 9.95
C GLY A 66 -0.34 -0.58 8.83
N PHE A 67 -0.06 -0.20 7.59
CA PHE A 67 -0.47 -0.96 6.41
C PHE A 67 0.59 -0.83 5.31
N SER A 68 0.64 -1.83 4.44
CA SER A 68 1.55 -1.87 3.30
C SER A 68 0.77 -1.89 1.99
N VAL A 69 1.21 -1.09 1.03
CA VAL A 69 0.67 -1.09 -0.34
C VAL A 69 1.64 -1.83 -1.24
N ILE A 70 1.27 -3.05 -1.63
CA ILE A 70 2.04 -3.89 -2.54
C ILE A 70 1.59 -3.57 -3.96
N VAL A 71 2.53 -3.22 -4.83
CA VAL A 71 2.25 -2.91 -6.23
C VAL A 71 2.86 -3.98 -7.12
N VAL A 72 2.08 -4.45 -8.08
CA VAL A 72 2.53 -5.37 -9.12
C VAL A 72 2.48 -4.65 -10.46
N LEU A 73 3.62 -4.60 -11.16
CA LEU A 73 3.79 -3.96 -12.46
C LEU A 73 4.22 -5.02 -13.48
N SER A 74 3.66 -5.00 -14.69
CA SER A 74 4.18 -5.79 -15.83
C SER A 74 5.41 -5.09 -16.39
N ASN A 75 6.49 -5.84 -16.61
CA ASN A 75 7.67 -5.36 -17.33
C ASN A 75 7.66 -5.74 -18.83
N GLU A 76 6.51 -6.16 -19.36
CA GLU A 76 6.36 -6.71 -20.72
C GLU A 76 6.70 -5.73 -21.85
N ARG A 77 6.89 -4.44 -21.55
CA ARG A 77 7.30 -3.43 -22.53
C ARG A 77 8.81 -3.32 -22.72
N ASP A 78 9.63 -4.02 -21.94
CA ASP A 78 11.06 -3.73 -21.90
C ASP A 78 11.97 -4.97 -22.07
N GLU A 79 12.11 -5.40 -23.32
CA GLU A 79 13.25 -6.22 -23.77
C GLU A 79 14.59 -5.47 -23.65
N LYS A 80 14.63 -4.21 -23.19
CA LYS A 80 15.82 -3.36 -23.07
C LYS A 80 16.03 -2.79 -21.67
N GLY A 81 15.90 -3.64 -20.66
CA GLY A 81 16.85 -3.63 -19.55
C GLY A 81 16.55 -2.66 -18.41
N GLN A 82 16.45 -3.25 -17.21
CA GLN A 82 16.81 -2.78 -15.85
C GLN A 82 16.61 -1.32 -15.40
N TRP A 83 16.80 -0.31 -16.24
CA TRP A 83 16.69 1.12 -15.91
C TRP A 83 15.25 1.65 -15.94
N ALA A 84 14.45 1.28 -16.96
CA ALA A 84 13.06 1.76 -17.06
C ALA A 84 12.14 1.23 -15.95
N SER A 85 12.49 0.07 -15.35
CA SER A 85 11.72 -0.51 -14.25
C SER A 85 11.85 0.32 -12.96
N TYR A 86 13.01 0.94 -12.70
CA TYR A 86 13.19 1.82 -11.54
C TYR A 86 12.39 3.12 -11.68
N ASP A 87 12.39 3.74 -12.86
CA ASP A 87 11.63 4.96 -13.11
C ASP A 87 10.11 4.71 -12.98
N ALA A 88 9.61 3.59 -13.53
CA ALA A 88 8.21 3.22 -13.39
C ALA A 88 7.79 2.99 -11.92
N VAL A 89 8.66 2.37 -11.12
CA VAL A 89 8.44 2.20 -9.68
C VAL A 89 8.47 3.54 -8.95
N HIS A 90 9.38 4.45 -9.33
CA HIS A 90 9.46 5.79 -8.74
C HIS A 90 8.21 6.62 -9.02
N ASP A 91 7.72 6.61 -10.27
CA ASP A 91 6.50 7.31 -10.66
C ASP A 91 5.28 6.82 -9.87
N VAL A 92 5.11 5.49 -9.81
CA VAL A 92 3.98 4.89 -9.08
C VAL A 92 4.07 5.20 -7.58
N ARG A 93 5.27 5.21 -7.01
CA ARG A 93 5.49 5.62 -5.62
C ARG A 93 5.04 7.06 -5.39
N GLN A 94 5.40 7.98 -6.28
CA GLN A 94 4.95 9.38 -6.18
C GLN A 94 3.42 9.51 -6.30
N GLU A 95 2.78 8.74 -7.18
CA GLU A 95 1.32 8.71 -7.31
C GLU A 95 0.66 8.24 -6.02
N ILE A 96 1.17 7.16 -5.40
CA ILE A 96 0.67 6.64 -4.12
C ILE A 96 0.89 7.65 -2.99
N TRP A 97 2.05 8.30 -2.97
CA TRP A 97 2.33 9.33 -1.96
C TRP A 97 1.35 10.49 -2.04
N LYS A 98 1.10 11.02 -3.25
CA LYS A 98 0.10 12.07 -3.46
C LYS A 98 -1.31 11.62 -3.09
N ALA A 99 -1.61 10.32 -3.23
CA ALA A 99 -2.91 9.78 -2.91
C ALA A 99 -3.14 9.57 -1.40
N LEU A 100 -2.10 9.22 -0.63
CA LEU A 100 -2.24 8.74 0.75
C LEU A 100 -1.54 9.58 1.81
N LEU A 101 -0.35 10.11 1.56
CA LEU A 101 0.42 10.78 2.62
C LEU A 101 -0.24 12.09 3.06
N GLY A 102 -0.26 12.33 4.37
CA GLY A 102 -0.91 13.51 4.96
C GLY A 102 -2.44 13.45 4.95
N TRP A 103 -3.04 12.39 4.41
CA TRP A 103 -4.48 12.19 4.48
C TRP A 103 -4.87 11.49 5.78
N GLU A 104 -5.94 11.97 6.39
CA GLU A 104 -6.52 11.39 7.60
C GLU A 104 -7.78 10.58 7.21
N PRO A 105 -7.68 9.24 7.17
CA PRO A 105 -8.81 8.38 6.79
C PRO A 105 -9.82 8.18 7.92
N ASP A 106 -9.41 8.40 9.17
CA ASP A 106 -10.21 8.22 10.37
C ASP A 106 -9.93 9.41 11.31
N PRO A 107 -10.95 10.14 11.78
CA PRO A 107 -10.77 11.26 12.71
C PRO A 107 -10.08 10.90 14.05
N GLN A 108 -10.04 9.61 14.39
CA GLN A 108 -9.33 9.12 15.58
C GLN A 108 -7.89 8.68 15.27
N ALA A 109 -7.55 8.53 13.99
CA ALA A 109 -6.20 8.23 13.56
C ALA A 109 -5.48 9.54 13.21
N HIS A 110 -4.16 9.52 13.34
CA HIS A 110 -3.33 10.59 12.80
C HIS A 110 -3.19 10.45 11.28
N GLU A 111 -2.59 11.47 10.67
CA GLU A 111 -2.25 11.47 9.25
C GLU A 111 -1.42 10.23 8.84
N ILE A 112 -1.64 9.73 7.63
CA ILE A 112 -0.85 8.63 7.10
C ILE A 112 0.58 9.12 6.85
N GLN A 113 1.54 8.46 7.50
CA GLN A 113 2.97 8.73 7.36
C GLN A 113 3.68 7.61 6.58
N TYR A 114 4.75 7.97 5.87
CA TYR A 114 5.58 7.00 5.16
C TYR A 114 6.56 6.33 6.12
N ALA A 115 6.31 5.06 6.46
CA ALA A 115 7.20 4.28 7.33
C ALA A 115 8.42 3.71 6.58
N GLY A 116 8.27 3.42 5.29
CA GLY A 116 9.32 2.80 4.49
C GLY A 116 8.78 2.10 3.25
N GLY A 117 9.69 1.56 2.43
CA GLY A 117 9.34 0.84 1.22
C GLY A 117 10.40 -0.19 0.91
N MET A 118 9.97 -1.43 0.70
CA MET A 118 10.82 -2.55 0.33
C MET A 118 10.48 -2.99 -1.10
N LEU A 119 11.51 -3.31 -1.88
CA LEU A 119 11.33 -3.96 -3.16
C LEU A 119 11.19 -5.46 -2.90
N LEU A 120 9.98 -6.00 -3.05
CA LEU A 120 9.64 -7.37 -2.65
C LEU A 120 10.16 -8.43 -3.63
N ASP A 121 10.04 -8.20 -4.94
CA ASP A 121 10.56 -9.15 -5.94
C ASP A 121 10.68 -8.51 -7.33
N LEU A 122 11.70 -8.93 -8.08
CA LEU A 122 11.90 -8.66 -9.51
C LEU A 122 11.86 -10.03 -10.20
N ASN A 123 10.68 -10.64 -10.29
CA ASN A 123 10.57 -11.87 -11.07
C ASN A 123 10.81 -11.53 -12.55
N ARG A 124 11.83 -12.19 -13.10
CA ARG A 124 12.42 -12.01 -14.42
C ARG A 124 11.74 -12.92 -15.43
#